data_AF-A0A7R9QJN3-F1
#
_entry.id   AF-A0A7R9QJN3-F1
#
_cell.length_a   1.000
_cell.length_b   1.000
_cell.length_c   1.000
_cell.angle_alpha   90.00
_cell.angle_beta   90.00
_cell.angle_gamma   90.00
#
_symmetry.space_group_name_H-M   'P 1'
#
loop_
_entity.id
_entity.type
_entity.pdbx_description
1 polymer ?
#
loop_
_entity_poly.entity_id
_entity_poly.type
_entity_poly.pdbx_seq_one_letter_code
_entity_poly.pdbx_strand_id
1 'polypeptide(L)'
;MNSMLTIALIACAVMAGANGAGVYTQRFLQQYGKIHNASNGYFSKEGIPYHSVETLMVEAPDHGHETTSEAYSYYIWLEAMHGAITKDFSSFNTAWDVMEKYMIPGHADQPTNSFYHADKPATYAGELDRPENYPSQQESGVPVGHDPLYQELVTAYGTADVYGMHWLQDVDNIYGFGNAPGVCEAGPGQAGPSMINTFQRGPQE
;
A
#
# COMPACT_ATOMS: atom_id res chain seq x y z
N MET A 1 -16.24 12.82 28.85
CA MET A 1 -15.67 11.61 28.21
C MET A 1 -16.58 10.43 28.53
N ASN A 2 -17.88 10.52 28.27
CA ASN A 2 -18.60 10.32 27.00
C ASN A 2 -18.50 8.90 26.43
N SER A 3 -19.04 7.95 27.19
CA SER A 3 -20.05 6.92 26.83
C SER A 3 -20.11 6.25 25.45
N MET A 4 -19.56 6.79 24.36
CA MET A 4 -19.51 6.12 23.06
C MET A 4 -18.40 5.06 22.98
N LEU A 5 -17.28 5.25 23.70
CA LEU A 5 -16.17 4.30 23.69
C LEU A 5 -16.52 2.97 24.40
N THR A 6 -17.46 3.01 25.35
CA THR A 6 -17.92 1.82 26.10
C THR A 6 -18.91 0.98 25.29
N ILE A 7 -19.62 1.56 24.32
CA ILE A 7 -20.64 0.86 23.53
C ILE A 7 -20.00 0.05 22.38
N ALA A 8 -18.92 0.55 21.78
CA ALA A 8 -18.20 -0.16 20.71
C ALA A 8 -17.50 -1.45 21.20
N LEU A 9 -16.92 -1.42 22.40
CA LEU A 9 -16.29 -2.61 23.02
C LEU A 9 -17.29 -3.69 23.42
N ILE A 10 -18.52 -3.32 23.75
CA ILE A 10 -19.58 -4.28 24.11
C ILE A 10 -20.17 -4.95 22.85
N ALA A 11 -20.28 -4.24 21.73
CA ALA A 11 -20.78 -4.83 20.47
C ALA A 11 -19.86 -5.94 19.92
N CYS A 12 -18.53 -5.80 20.03
CA CYS A 12 -17.59 -6.87 19.67
C CYS A 12 -17.61 -8.06 20.65
N ALA A 13 -17.95 -7.84 21.92
CA ALA A 13 -17.97 -8.91 22.94
C ALA A 13 -19.26 -9.76 22.92
N VAL A 14 -20.40 -9.19 22.50
CA VAL A 14 -21.70 -9.88 22.53
C VAL A 14 -21.89 -10.86 21.37
N MET A 15 -21.12 -10.75 20.29
CA MET A 15 -21.20 -11.67 19.13
C MET A 15 -20.46 -13.00 19.32
N ALA A 16 -19.69 -13.17 20.40
CA ALA A 16 -18.91 -14.40 20.65
C ALA A 16 -19.71 -15.57 21.24
N GLY A 17 -21.00 -15.36 21.59
CA GLY A 17 -21.77 -16.29 22.42
C GLY A 17 -22.87 -17.12 21.76
N ALA A 18 -23.14 -16.97 20.46
CA ALA A 18 -24.15 -17.78 19.77
C ALA A 18 -23.48 -18.96 19.06
N ASN A 19 -24.06 -20.17 19.10
CA ASN A 19 -23.50 -21.42 18.53
C ASN A 19 -23.04 -21.36 17.04
N GLY A 20 -23.28 -20.26 16.30
CA GLY A 20 -22.71 -19.99 14.98
C GLY A 20 -21.35 -19.26 15.00
N ALA A 21 -21.05 -18.48 16.05
CA ALA A 21 -19.78 -17.75 16.20
C ALA A 21 -18.57 -18.71 16.23
N GLY A 22 -18.70 -19.87 16.89
CA GLY A 22 -17.64 -20.88 16.91
C GLY A 22 -17.27 -21.42 15.53
N VAL A 23 -18.26 -21.72 14.68
CA VAL A 23 -18.02 -22.29 13.34
C VAL A 23 -17.35 -21.27 12.43
N TYR A 24 -17.81 -20.02 12.40
CA TYR A 24 -17.21 -19.00 11.54
C TYR A 24 -15.84 -18.55 12.05
N THR A 25 -15.63 -18.48 13.37
CA THR A 25 -14.29 -18.27 13.95
C THR A 25 -13.33 -19.37 13.56
N GLN A 26 -13.75 -20.65 13.62
CA GLN A 26 -12.91 -21.77 13.20
C GLN A 26 -12.59 -21.71 11.70
N ARG A 27 -13.56 -21.33 10.84
CA ARG A 27 -13.32 -21.14 9.40
C ARG A 27 -12.33 -20.02 9.12
N PHE A 28 -12.46 -18.89 9.84
CA PHE A 28 -11.49 -17.81 9.75
C PHE A 28 -10.09 -18.29 10.13
N LEU A 29 -9.93 -18.93 11.30
CA LEU A 29 -8.63 -19.42 11.76
C LEU A 29 -8.04 -20.48 10.83
N GLN A 30 -8.88 -21.32 10.23
CA GLN A 30 -8.45 -22.27 9.20
C GLN A 30 -7.93 -21.55 7.95
N GLN A 31 -8.64 -20.52 7.47
CA GLN A 31 -8.20 -19.76 6.30
C GLN A 31 -6.95 -18.94 6.58
N TYR A 32 -6.88 -18.28 7.74
CA TYR A 32 -5.70 -17.59 8.24
C TYR A 32 -4.47 -18.51 8.25
N GLY A 33 -4.62 -19.71 8.82
CA GLY A 33 -3.55 -20.71 8.86
C GLY A 33 -3.12 -21.19 7.47
N LYS A 34 -4.01 -21.21 6.48
CA LYS A 34 -3.63 -21.50 5.08
C LYS A 34 -2.85 -20.35 4.46
N ILE A 35 -3.28 -19.11 4.65
CA ILE A 35 -2.62 -17.91 4.10
C ILE A 35 -1.21 -17.79 4.69
N HIS A 36 -1.05 -18.02 6.00
CA HIS A 36 0.23 -17.91 6.70
C HIS A 36 1.14 -19.16 6.60
N ASN A 37 0.66 -20.24 5.99
CA ASN A 37 1.52 -21.39 5.77
C ASN A 37 2.53 -21.05 4.67
N ALA A 38 3.81 -20.96 5.03
CA ALA A 38 4.89 -20.65 4.10
C ALA A 38 4.93 -21.59 2.88
N SER A 39 4.45 -22.84 3.00
CA SER A 39 4.37 -23.75 1.85
C SER A 39 3.34 -23.36 0.79
N ASN A 40 2.43 -22.44 1.13
CA ASN A 40 1.36 -21.98 0.23
C ASN A 40 1.73 -20.69 -0.52
N GLY A 41 2.86 -20.04 -0.20
CA GLY A 41 3.47 -19.01 -1.07
C GLY A 41 2.76 -17.66 -1.17
N TYR A 42 1.91 -17.28 -0.21
CA TYR A 42 1.23 -15.97 -0.25
C TYR A 42 2.15 -14.77 0.04
N PHE A 43 3.28 -15.00 0.71
CA PHE A 43 4.20 -13.94 1.14
C PHE A 43 5.60 -14.20 0.61
N SER A 44 6.31 -13.12 0.31
CA SER A 44 7.75 -13.15 0.03
C SER A 44 8.56 -13.46 1.29
N LYS A 45 9.89 -13.64 1.13
CA LYS A 45 10.81 -13.84 2.25
C LYS A 45 10.91 -12.61 3.17
N GLU A 46 10.57 -11.42 2.69
CA GLU A 46 10.46 -10.18 3.46
C GLU A 46 9.15 -10.08 4.25
N GLY A 47 8.20 -10.99 4.04
CA GLY A 47 6.87 -10.93 4.64
C GLY A 47 5.87 -10.06 3.87
N ILE A 48 6.17 -9.71 2.62
CA ILE A 48 5.33 -8.87 1.76
C ILE A 48 4.26 -9.77 1.11
N PRO A 49 2.96 -9.45 1.19
CA PRO A 49 1.93 -10.23 0.51
C PRO A 49 2.02 -10.02 -1.00
N TYR A 50 2.11 -11.09 -1.77
CA TYR A 50 1.93 -11.00 -3.23
C TYR A 50 0.47 -10.72 -3.56
N HIS A 51 0.22 -10.21 -4.77
CA HIS A 51 -1.14 -10.08 -5.32
C HIS A 51 -1.80 -11.46 -5.47
N SER A 52 -1.05 -12.44 -5.97
CA SER A 52 -1.48 -13.83 -6.09
C SER A 52 -0.32 -14.81 -5.88
N VAL A 53 -0.64 -16.04 -5.48
CA VAL A 53 0.34 -17.13 -5.39
C VAL A 53 0.85 -17.52 -6.79
N GLU A 54 -0.04 -17.49 -7.79
CA GLU A 54 0.33 -17.74 -9.18
C GLU A 54 1.00 -16.51 -9.80
N THR A 55 2.07 -16.71 -10.57
CA THR A 55 2.84 -15.62 -11.20
C THR A 55 2.23 -15.11 -12.50
N LEU A 56 1.62 -15.99 -13.30
CA LEU A 56 0.94 -15.63 -14.54
C LEU A 56 -0.45 -15.08 -14.19
N MET A 57 -0.52 -13.77 -13.95
CA MET A 57 -1.71 -13.03 -13.57
C MET A 57 -1.61 -11.65 -14.20
N VAL A 58 -2.68 -11.20 -14.87
CA VAL A 58 -2.80 -9.86 -15.46
C VAL A 58 -4.26 -9.41 -15.30
N GLU A 59 -4.51 -8.41 -14.46
CA GLU A 59 -5.86 -7.86 -14.26
C GLU A 59 -5.87 -6.37 -13.87
N ALA A 60 -4.94 -5.95 -13.04
CA ALA A 60 -4.64 -4.55 -12.70
C ALA A 60 -3.13 -4.39 -12.44
N PRO A 61 -2.52 -5.16 -11.53
CA PRO A 61 -1.13 -5.58 -11.70
C PRO A 61 -1.00 -6.49 -12.93
N ASP A 62 0.20 -6.56 -13.49
CA ASP A 62 0.52 -7.34 -14.68
C ASP A 62 1.46 -8.52 -14.39
N HIS A 63 1.81 -8.74 -13.12
CA HIS A 63 2.45 -9.95 -12.64
C HIS A 63 2.00 -10.33 -11.23
N GLY A 64 1.78 -11.63 -10.98
CA GLY A 64 1.18 -12.10 -9.72
C GLY A 64 2.01 -11.84 -8.47
N HIS A 65 3.33 -11.75 -8.62
CA HIS A 65 4.26 -11.42 -7.53
C HIS A 65 4.58 -9.92 -7.43
N GLU A 66 3.80 -9.08 -8.09
CA GLU A 66 3.68 -7.71 -7.63
C GLU A 66 2.88 -7.70 -6.32
N THR A 67 2.95 -6.59 -5.61
CA THR A 67 2.07 -6.29 -4.48
C THR A 67 1.48 -4.91 -4.66
N THR A 68 0.36 -4.67 -3.98
CA THR A 68 -0.39 -3.43 -4.08
C THR A 68 -0.69 -2.86 -2.70
N SER A 69 -0.91 -1.55 -2.62
CA SER A 69 -1.43 -0.93 -1.38
C SER A 69 -2.77 -1.55 -0.94
N GLU A 70 -3.54 -2.07 -1.90
CA GLU A 70 -4.71 -2.92 -1.64
C GLU A 70 -4.33 -4.19 -0.88
N ALA A 71 -3.39 -5.00 -1.36
CA ALA A 71 -2.95 -6.23 -0.71
C ALA A 71 -2.43 -5.97 0.72
N TYR A 72 -1.66 -4.90 0.92
CA TYR A 72 -1.23 -4.46 2.25
C TYR A 72 -2.40 -4.11 3.17
N SER A 73 -3.41 -3.38 2.67
CA SER A 73 -4.58 -3.04 3.48
C SER A 73 -5.40 -4.27 3.89
N TYR A 74 -5.51 -5.28 3.00
CA TYR A 74 -6.15 -6.56 3.31
C TYR A 74 -5.32 -7.41 4.27
N TYR A 75 -3.99 -7.37 4.18
CA TYR A 75 -3.11 -8.01 5.14
C TYR A 75 -3.30 -7.43 6.54
N ILE A 76 -3.28 -6.09 6.67
CA ILE A 76 -3.54 -5.41 7.95
C ILE A 76 -4.94 -5.78 8.49
N TRP A 77 -5.95 -5.87 7.63
CA TRP A 77 -7.29 -6.27 8.05
C TRP A 77 -7.37 -7.73 8.52
N LEU A 78 -6.68 -8.64 7.82
CA LEU A 78 -6.55 -10.04 8.21
C LEU A 78 -5.95 -10.16 9.61
N GLU A 79 -4.87 -9.42 9.87
CA GLU A 79 -4.19 -9.44 11.17
C GLU A 79 -5.01 -8.79 12.28
N ALA A 80 -5.74 -7.72 11.99
CA ALA A 80 -6.65 -7.10 12.94
C ALA A 80 -7.75 -8.07 13.39
N MET A 81 -8.32 -8.85 12.45
CA MET A 81 -9.32 -9.86 12.76
C MET A 81 -8.72 -11.02 13.56
N HIS A 82 -7.52 -11.48 13.19
CA HIS A 82 -6.80 -12.49 13.94
C HIS A 82 -6.57 -12.05 15.39
N GLY A 83 -6.02 -10.85 15.60
CA GLY A 83 -5.78 -10.31 16.93
C GLY A 83 -7.06 -10.08 17.74
N ALA A 84 -8.16 -9.70 17.09
CA ALA A 84 -9.46 -9.60 17.77
C ALA A 84 -9.96 -10.96 18.31
N ILE A 85 -9.68 -12.06 17.60
CA ILE A 85 -10.08 -13.42 17.96
C ILE A 85 -9.13 -14.01 19.01
N THR A 86 -7.82 -13.93 18.79
CA THR A 86 -6.78 -14.56 19.62
C THR A 86 -6.36 -13.71 20.82
N LYS A 87 -6.69 -12.41 20.79
CA LYS A 87 -6.24 -11.38 21.73
C LYS A 87 -4.73 -11.10 21.65
N ASP A 88 -4.10 -11.42 20.52
CA ASP A 88 -2.71 -11.13 20.22
C ASP A 88 -2.59 -10.28 18.94
N PHE A 89 -2.14 -9.03 19.09
CA PHE A 89 -1.97 -8.07 18.00
C PHE A 89 -0.52 -7.95 17.52
N SER A 90 0.36 -8.87 17.91
CA SER A 90 1.76 -8.86 17.45
C SER A 90 1.88 -8.92 15.93
N SER A 91 1.11 -9.78 15.27
CA SER A 91 1.09 -9.91 13.81
C SER A 91 0.52 -8.68 13.10
N PHE A 92 -0.45 -8.00 13.72
CA PHE A 92 -0.97 -6.71 13.23
C PHE A 92 0.12 -5.64 13.22
N ASN A 93 0.91 -5.54 14.30
CA ASN A 93 2.03 -4.60 14.34
C ASN A 93 3.09 -4.97 13.29
N THR A 94 3.39 -6.26 13.11
CA THR A 94 4.30 -6.71 12.04
C THR A 94 3.81 -6.33 10.64
N ALA A 95 2.51 -6.47 10.36
CA ALA A 95 1.94 -6.06 9.08
C ALA A 95 2.11 -4.55 8.83
N TRP A 96 1.95 -3.73 9.87
CA TRP A 96 2.19 -2.30 9.81
C TRP A 96 3.68 -1.96 9.58
N ASP A 97 4.59 -2.61 10.30
CA ASP A 97 6.04 -2.44 10.15
C ASP A 97 6.51 -2.80 8.73
N VAL A 98 5.96 -3.88 8.16
CA VAL A 98 6.25 -4.32 6.79
C VAL A 98 5.71 -3.32 5.76
N MET A 99 4.52 -2.77 5.98
CA MET A 99 3.95 -1.70 5.15
C MET A 99 4.80 -0.42 5.19
N GLU A 100 5.16 0.07 6.37
CA GLU A 100 5.98 1.27 6.53
C GLU A 100 7.36 1.09 5.88
N LYS A 101 7.98 -0.08 6.07
CA LYS A 101 9.33 -0.34 5.56
C LYS A 101 9.40 -0.41 4.04
N TYR A 102 8.42 -1.03 3.40
CA TYR A 102 8.52 -1.38 1.99
C TYR A 102 7.56 -0.62 1.09
N MET A 103 6.38 -0.21 1.55
CA MET A 103 5.34 0.37 0.69
C MET A 103 5.16 1.89 0.85
N ILE A 104 5.61 2.47 1.97
CA ILE A 104 5.66 3.92 2.16
C ILE A 104 7.08 4.41 1.79
N PRO A 105 7.25 5.26 0.76
CA PRO A 105 8.56 5.80 0.41
C PRO A 105 9.22 6.53 1.59
N GLY A 106 10.46 6.19 1.95
CA GLY A 106 11.21 6.91 2.98
C GLY A 106 11.80 8.21 2.45
N HIS A 107 12.42 9.03 3.32
CA HIS A 107 13.03 10.29 2.89
C HIS A 107 14.02 10.14 1.72
N ALA A 108 14.80 9.05 1.72
CA ALA A 108 15.74 8.75 0.64
C ALA A 108 15.07 8.49 -0.73
N ASP A 109 13.81 8.04 -0.72
CA ASP A 109 13.01 7.75 -1.91
C ASP A 109 12.22 9.00 -2.39
N GLN A 110 12.05 10.00 -1.51
CA GLN A 110 11.37 11.27 -1.79
C GLN A 110 12.16 12.50 -1.26
N PRO A 111 13.45 12.68 -1.62
CA PRO A 111 14.37 13.58 -0.90
C PRO A 111 14.14 15.08 -1.17
N THR A 112 13.32 15.43 -2.16
CA THR A 112 13.19 16.80 -2.65
C THR A 112 11.82 17.43 -2.38
N ASN A 113 11.02 16.88 -1.48
CA ASN A 113 9.73 17.46 -1.11
C ASN A 113 9.83 18.90 -0.59
N SER A 114 10.99 19.29 -0.04
CA SER A 114 11.26 20.67 0.38
C SER A 114 11.23 21.71 -0.76
N PHE A 115 11.25 21.27 -2.02
CA PHE A 115 11.11 22.14 -3.20
C PHE A 115 9.65 22.39 -3.57
N TYR A 116 8.69 21.75 -2.91
CA TYR A 116 7.27 21.94 -3.19
C TYR A 116 6.81 23.37 -2.86
N HIS A 117 5.93 23.90 -3.71
CA HIS A 117 5.34 25.22 -3.55
C HIS A 117 3.81 25.11 -3.54
N ALA A 118 3.19 25.34 -2.38
CA ALA A 118 1.73 25.26 -2.21
C ALA A 118 0.94 26.20 -3.15
N ASP A 119 1.51 27.36 -3.50
CA ASP A 119 0.91 28.31 -4.47
C ASP A 119 1.08 27.89 -5.94
N LYS A 120 1.90 26.86 -6.21
CA LYS A 120 2.15 26.30 -7.54
C LYS A 120 2.43 24.80 -7.44
N PRO A 121 1.40 24.00 -7.10
CA PRO A 121 1.58 22.60 -6.73
C PRO A 121 1.98 21.70 -7.90
N ALA A 122 1.62 22.07 -9.14
CA ALA A 122 1.94 21.32 -10.35
C ALA A 122 1.95 22.23 -11.59
N THR A 123 2.34 21.66 -12.74
CA THR A 123 2.11 22.26 -14.06
C THR A 123 1.09 21.39 -14.79
N TYR A 124 0.02 22.00 -15.32
CA TYR A 124 -1.04 21.27 -16.02
C TYR A 124 -0.50 20.55 -17.27
N ALA A 125 -1.00 19.34 -17.50
CA ALA A 125 -0.94 18.63 -18.77
C ALA A 125 -2.28 17.90 -18.93
N GLY A 126 -2.91 17.99 -20.10
CA GLY A 126 -4.23 17.39 -20.33
C GLY A 126 -4.20 15.87 -20.45
N GLU A 127 -5.20 15.18 -19.93
CA GLU A 127 -5.41 13.76 -20.25
C GLU A 127 -5.86 13.60 -21.70
N LEU A 128 -5.52 12.46 -22.31
CA LEU A 128 -5.86 12.15 -23.69
C LEU A 128 -6.56 10.80 -23.74
N ASP A 129 -7.55 10.66 -24.61
CA ASP A 129 -8.42 9.47 -24.65
C ASP A 129 -7.71 8.19 -25.08
N ARG A 130 -6.52 8.29 -25.68
CA ARG A 130 -5.81 7.14 -26.25
C ARG A 130 -4.30 7.20 -26.04
N PRO A 131 -3.63 6.04 -25.86
CA PRO A 131 -2.19 6.00 -25.61
C PRO A 131 -1.33 6.58 -26.73
N GLU A 132 -1.75 6.47 -28.00
CA GLU A 132 -0.97 7.00 -29.14
C GLU A 132 -0.86 8.53 -29.17
N ASN A 133 -1.68 9.23 -28.38
CA ASN A 133 -1.65 10.70 -28.33
C ASN A 133 -0.65 11.22 -27.29
N TYR A 134 -0.13 10.37 -26.40
CA TYR A 134 0.89 10.73 -25.43
C TYR A 134 2.29 10.81 -26.09
N PRO A 135 3.23 11.65 -25.60
CA PRO A 135 3.19 12.39 -24.34
C PRO A 135 2.29 13.63 -24.39
N SER A 136 1.55 13.86 -23.30
CA SER A 136 0.79 15.10 -23.13
C SER A 136 1.72 16.29 -22.87
N GLN A 137 1.41 17.43 -23.49
CA GLN A 137 2.20 18.65 -23.37
C GLN A 137 1.91 19.36 -22.05
N GLN A 138 2.96 19.78 -21.34
CA GLN A 138 2.83 20.67 -20.19
C GLN A 138 2.51 22.09 -20.63
N GLU A 139 1.52 22.71 -19.98
CA GLU A 139 1.04 24.06 -20.30
C GLU A 139 1.12 24.98 -19.07
N SER A 140 2.22 25.73 -18.94
CA SER A 140 2.42 26.66 -17.82
C SER A 140 1.48 27.88 -17.82
N GLY A 141 0.73 28.11 -18.90
CA GLY A 141 -0.25 29.19 -19.01
C GLY A 141 -1.61 28.86 -18.40
N VAL A 142 -1.88 27.59 -18.09
CA VAL A 142 -3.13 27.15 -17.46
C VAL A 142 -3.05 27.44 -15.95
N PRO A 143 -4.01 28.18 -15.37
CA PRO A 143 -4.02 28.45 -13.93
C PRO A 143 -4.12 27.17 -13.10
N VAL A 144 -3.32 27.09 -12.04
CA VAL A 144 -3.35 26.01 -11.03
C VAL A 144 -3.71 26.63 -9.67
N GLY A 145 -4.49 25.90 -8.88
CA GLY A 145 -4.93 26.36 -7.56
C GLY A 145 -3.83 26.33 -6.48
N HIS A 146 -4.16 26.85 -5.31
CA HIS A 146 -3.34 26.74 -4.09
C HIS A 146 -3.69 25.45 -3.33
N ASP A 147 -2.69 24.73 -2.83
CA ASP A 147 -2.86 23.61 -1.90
C ASP A 147 -2.88 24.10 -0.44
N PRO A 148 -4.06 24.09 0.22
CA PRO A 148 -4.18 24.62 1.58
C PRO A 148 -3.70 23.66 2.67
N LEU A 149 -3.38 22.40 2.36
CA LEU A 149 -3.08 21.38 3.37
C LEU A 149 -1.59 21.19 3.62
N TYR A 150 -0.73 21.52 2.66
CA TYR A 150 0.72 21.31 2.78
C TYR A 150 1.30 21.87 4.08
N GLN A 151 1.05 23.15 4.38
CA GLN A 151 1.65 23.77 5.58
C GLN A 151 1.08 23.18 6.88
N GLU A 152 -0.18 22.74 6.90
CA GLU A 152 -0.77 22.08 8.07
C GLU A 152 -0.06 20.74 8.33
N LEU A 153 0.11 19.92 7.30
CA LEU A 153 0.80 18.62 7.37
C LEU A 153 2.27 18.80 7.79
N VAL A 154 3.00 19.70 7.15
CA VAL A 154 4.41 19.97 7.50
C VAL A 154 4.53 20.43 8.95
N THR A 155 3.62 21.29 9.42
CA THR A 155 3.64 21.78 10.81
C THR A 155 3.32 20.66 11.81
N ALA A 156 2.36 19.79 11.48
CA ALA A 156 1.95 18.70 12.35
C ALA A 156 3.02 17.61 12.49
N TYR A 157 3.70 17.27 11.40
CA TYR A 157 4.60 16.11 11.33
C TYR A 157 6.09 16.47 11.28
N GLY A 158 6.44 17.74 11.10
CA GLY A 158 7.83 18.22 11.10
C GLY A 158 8.66 17.79 9.88
N THR A 159 8.01 17.32 8.82
CA THR A 159 8.65 16.91 7.55
C THR A 159 7.77 17.30 6.36
N ALA A 160 8.39 17.52 5.20
CA ALA A 160 7.69 17.69 3.92
C ALA A 160 7.38 16.35 3.23
N ASP A 161 7.88 15.24 3.79
CA ASP A 161 7.66 13.90 3.23
C ASP A 161 6.20 13.48 3.38
N VAL A 162 5.70 12.80 2.35
CA VAL A 162 4.34 12.27 2.31
C VAL A 162 4.34 10.88 2.94
N TYR A 163 3.61 10.73 4.05
CA TYR A 163 3.36 9.44 4.68
C TYR A 163 2.11 8.79 4.05
N GLY A 164 2.31 8.10 2.93
CA GLY A 164 1.27 7.40 2.18
C GLY A 164 1.86 6.25 1.39
N MET A 165 1.10 5.15 1.28
CA MET A 165 1.52 4.01 0.46
C MET A 165 1.59 4.41 -1.01
N HIS A 166 2.70 4.07 -1.67
CA HIS A 166 2.68 3.92 -3.11
C HIS A 166 1.76 2.75 -3.50
N TRP A 167 1.28 2.71 -4.74
CA TRP A 167 0.22 1.76 -5.09
C TRP A 167 0.73 0.40 -5.58
N LEU A 168 1.91 0.32 -6.20
CA LEU A 168 2.42 -0.89 -6.85
C LEU A 168 3.92 -1.11 -6.59
N GLN A 169 4.28 -2.35 -6.30
CA GLN A 169 5.66 -2.73 -6.06
C GLN A 169 5.95 -4.11 -6.66
N ASP A 170 7.06 -4.22 -7.37
CA ASP A 170 7.62 -5.48 -7.86
C ASP A 170 8.42 -6.13 -6.73
N VAL A 171 7.84 -7.14 -6.08
CA VAL A 171 8.37 -7.68 -4.82
C VAL A 171 9.69 -8.43 -5.03
N ASP A 172 9.82 -9.13 -6.15
CA ASP A 172 10.98 -9.98 -6.45
C ASP A 172 11.96 -9.32 -7.43
N ASN A 173 11.75 -8.05 -7.78
CA ASN A 173 12.51 -7.30 -8.78
C ASN A 173 12.57 -7.99 -10.15
N ILE A 174 11.46 -8.61 -10.58
CA ILE A 174 11.36 -9.30 -11.87
C ILE A 174 11.58 -8.36 -13.07
N TYR A 175 11.22 -7.08 -12.94
CA TYR A 175 11.43 -6.06 -13.97
C TYR A 175 12.85 -5.50 -13.95
N GLY A 176 13.60 -5.73 -12.87
CA GLY A 176 15.02 -5.45 -12.79
C GLY A 176 15.39 -3.97 -12.62
N PHE A 177 14.47 -3.11 -12.20
CA PHE A 177 14.77 -1.70 -11.92
C PHE A 177 15.58 -1.54 -10.62
N GLY A 178 15.28 -2.34 -9.60
CA GLY A 178 16.01 -2.34 -8.32
C GLY A 178 15.79 -1.07 -7.49
N ASN A 179 14.59 -0.48 -7.52
CA ASN A 179 14.17 0.65 -6.68
C ASN A 179 13.78 0.17 -5.27
N ALA A 180 14.73 -0.45 -4.57
CA ALA A 180 14.53 -0.87 -3.19
C ALA A 180 14.47 0.33 -2.24
N PRO A 181 13.82 0.21 -1.06
CA PRO A 181 13.75 1.32 -0.11
C PRO A 181 15.11 1.94 0.19
N GLY A 182 15.24 3.24 -0.06
CA GLY A 182 16.46 4.03 0.07
C GLY A 182 17.51 3.84 -1.02
N VAL A 183 17.18 3.16 -2.12
CA VAL A 183 18.07 2.86 -3.23
C VAL A 183 17.37 3.13 -4.56
N CYS A 184 17.96 4.01 -5.38
CA CYS A 184 17.43 4.31 -6.71
C CYS A 184 18.14 3.47 -7.77
N GLU A 185 17.36 2.78 -8.60
CA GLU A 185 17.79 2.15 -9.86
C GLU A 185 19.02 1.23 -9.74
N ALA A 186 19.13 0.47 -8.66
CA ALA A 186 20.30 -0.41 -8.48
C ALA A 186 20.28 -1.67 -9.39
N GLY A 187 19.28 -1.76 -10.26
CA GLY A 187 19.24 -2.67 -11.40
C GLY A 187 18.89 -4.11 -11.03
N PRO A 188 19.08 -5.05 -11.97
CA PRO A 188 18.62 -6.44 -11.83
C PRO A 188 19.43 -7.25 -10.81
N GLY A 189 20.56 -6.72 -10.34
CA GLY A 189 21.35 -7.34 -9.27
C GLY A 189 20.76 -7.13 -7.88
N GLN A 190 19.79 -6.23 -7.72
CA GLN A 190 19.05 -6.08 -6.46
C GLN A 190 18.04 -7.20 -6.27
N ALA A 191 17.87 -7.61 -5.00
CA ALA A 191 16.99 -8.71 -4.64
C ALA A 191 15.50 -8.32 -4.57
N GLY A 192 15.16 -7.03 -4.72
CA GLY A 192 13.83 -6.48 -4.46
C GLY A 192 13.60 -6.08 -3.01
N PRO A 193 12.40 -5.57 -2.68
CA PRO A 193 11.37 -5.20 -3.64
C PRO A 193 11.76 -3.93 -4.43
N SER A 194 11.02 -3.59 -5.48
CA SER A 194 11.27 -2.44 -6.35
C SER A 194 9.99 -1.62 -6.54
N MET A 195 10.00 -0.35 -6.17
CA MET A 195 8.92 0.58 -6.51
C MET A 195 8.83 0.77 -8.03
N ILE A 196 7.64 0.56 -8.59
CA ILE A 196 7.36 0.65 -10.04
C ILE A 196 6.02 1.32 -10.29
N ASN A 197 5.73 1.66 -11.54
CA ASN A 197 4.41 2.15 -11.94
C ASN A 197 4.10 1.69 -13.38
N THR A 198 2.81 1.63 -13.74
CA THR A 198 2.33 1.17 -15.04
C THR A 198 1.45 2.23 -15.72
N PHE A 199 0.24 2.46 -15.23
CA PHE A 199 -0.77 3.33 -15.86
C PHE A 199 -0.35 4.80 -15.90
N GLN A 200 -0.21 5.37 -17.10
CA GLN A 200 0.22 6.76 -17.35
C GLN A 200 -0.46 7.42 -18.57
N ARG A 201 -1.25 6.69 -19.37
CA ARG A 201 -1.70 7.12 -20.72
C ARG A 201 -3.22 7.07 -20.94
N GLY A 202 -3.98 7.47 -19.93
CA GLY A 202 -5.42 7.75 -20.06
C GLY A 202 -6.30 6.50 -20.14
N PRO A 203 -7.60 6.66 -20.43
CA PRO A 203 -8.63 5.64 -20.18
C PRO A 203 -8.64 4.43 -21.13
N GLN A 204 -7.81 4.43 -22.17
CA GLN A 204 -7.67 3.31 -23.13
C GLN A 204 -6.33 2.57 -23.01
N GLU A 205 -5.47 2.97 -22.08
CA GLU A 205 -4.38 2.10 -21.62
C GLU A 205 -4.92 1.00 -20.72
#